data_AF-A0A4U5PJI0-F1
#
_entry.id   AF-A0A4U5PJI0-F1
#
_cell.length_a   1.000
_cell.length_b   1.000
_cell.length_c   1.000
_cell.angle_alpha   90.00
_cell.angle_beta   90.00
_cell.angle_gamma   90.00
#
_symmetry.space_group_name_H-M   'P 1'
#
loop_
_entity.id
_entity.type
_entity.pdbx_description
1 polymer ?
#
loop_
_entity_poly.entity_id
_entity_poly.type
_entity_poly.pdbx_seq_one_letter_code
_entity_poly.pdbx_strand_id
1 'polypeptide(L)'
;MAATLPLLLLIPLLELVFSGDVHPLLLADRTPGDKVSAALRLRIQPKAVLHFNQIASDLLVDQLPRLVIPSINHKLPGDQGIIRLSRIQLSRFKKAQLHEIKLAEPNRIIWKMQNLNVG
;
A
#
# COMPACT_ATOMS: atom_id res chain seq x y z
N MET A 1 -34.29 -30.38 17.72
CA MET A 1 -34.28 -29.02 17.12
C MET A 1 -32.88 -28.47 17.30
N ALA A 2 -32.05 -28.59 16.26
CA ALA A 2 -30.63 -28.23 16.31
C ALA A 2 -30.48 -26.76 15.90
N ALA A 3 -29.87 -25.95 16.76
CA ALA A 3 -29.64 -24.53 16.55
C ALA A 3 -28.57 -24.31 15.47
N THR A 4 -28.94 -23.60 14.41
CA THR A 4 -28.05 -23.05 13.39
C THR A 4 -27.28 -21.86 13.98
N LEU A 5 -25.96 -22.02 14.16
CA LEU A 5 -25.05 -20.93 14.54
C LEU A 5 -24.80 -20.00 13.34
N PRO A 6 -24.84 -18.66 13.50
CA PRO A 6 -24.73 -17.74 12.37
C PRO A 6 -23.27 -17.52 11.96
N LEU A 7 -23.10 -17.41 10.65
CA LEU A 7 -21.89 -17.15 9.87
C LEU A 7 -21.40 -15.70 10.08
N LEU A 8 -21.08 -15.31 11.32
CA LEU A 8 -20.76 -13.92 11.70
C LEU A 8 -19.41 -13.75 12.43
N LEU A 9 -18.56 -14.79 12.49
CA LEU A 9 -17.29 -14.74 13.23
C LEU A 9 -16.03 -14.60 12.37
N LEU A 10 -16.14 -14.38 11.04
CA LEU A 10 -14.98 -14.39 10.15
C LEU A 10 -14.47 -13.01 9.68
N ILE A 11 -15.02 -11.90 10.21
CA ILE A 11 -14.71 -10.56 9.69
C ILE A 11 -13.59 -9.76 10.44
N PRO A 12 -13.14 -10.03 11.68
CA PRO A 12 -12.22 -9.08 12.31
C PRO A 12 -10.73 -9.33 12.00
N LEU A 13 -10.37 -10.15 11.00
CA LEU A 13 -8.96 -10.44 10.69
C LEU A 13 -8.36 -9.60 9.55
N LEU A 14 -9.18 -8.84 8.80
CA LEU A 14 -8.69 -8.01 7.68
C LEU A 14 -8.41 -6.54 8.05
N GLU A 15 -8.86 -6.06 9.22
CA GLU A 15 -8.62 -4.66 9.63
C GLU A 15 -7.26 -4.42 10.31
N LEU A 16 -6.48 -5.47 10.60
CA LEU A 16 -5.30 -5.35 11.46
C LEU A 16 -4.02 -4.81 10.78
N VAL A 17 -4.04 -4.47 9.49
CA VAL A 17 -2.83 -4.01 8.75
C VAL A 17 -2.88 -2.51 8.39
N PHE A 18 -3.97 -1.80 8.71
CA PHE A 18 -4.08 -0.36 8.45
C PHE A 18 -4.16 0.50 9.72
N SER A 19 -3.55 0.06 10.82
CA SER A 19 -3.24 0.98 11.93
C SER A 19 -1.98 1.78 11.58
N GLY A 20 -2.10 2.64 10.57
CA GLY A 20 -1.11 3.67 10.33
C GLY A 20 -1.16 4.64 11.52
N ASP A 21 -0.01 4.88 12.14
CA ASP A 21 0.18 5.90 13.17
C ASP A 21 -0.21 7.28 12.61
N VAL A 22 -1.48 7.64 12.75
CA VAL A 22 -1.97 8.96 12.36
C VAL A 22 -1.54 9.93 13.46
N HIS A 23 -0.66 10.87 13.10
CA HIS A 23 -0.11 11.88 14.00
C HIS A 23 -1.26 12.60 14.77
N PRO A 24 -1.17 12.77 16.10
CA PRO A 24 -2.27 13.26 16.94
C PRO A 24 -2.81 14.65 16.55
N LEU A 25 -2.01 15.46 15.86
CA LEU A 25 -2.46 16.74 15.29
C LEU A 25 -3.50 16.61 14.17
N LEU A 26 -3.61 15.43 13.54
CA LEU A 26 -4.63 15.13 12.52
C LEU A 26 -5.90 14.53 13.14
N LEU A 27 -5.87 14.12 14.41
CA LEU A 27 -7.04 13.62 15.16
C LEU A 27 -7.90 14.76 15.73
N ALA A 28 -7.35 15.98 15.84
CA ALA A 28 -8.09 17.19 16.24
C ALA A 28 -9.20 17.58 15.26
N ASP A 29 -9.23 16.99 14.06
CA ASP A 29 -10.18 17.25 12.97
C ASP A 29 -11.53 16.50 13.13
N ARG A 30 -11.71 15.72 14.21
CA ARG A 30 -12.92 14.88 14.41
C ARG A 30 -14.02 15.49 15.27
N THR A 31 -13.84 16.68 15.84
CA THR A 31 -14.90 17.32 16.66
C THR A 31 -15.68 18.33 15.80
N PRO A 32 -16.96 18.10 15.50
CA PRO A 32 -17.74 19.01 14.67
C PRO A 32 -18.07 20.28 15.47
N GLY A 33 -17.32 21.37 15.23
CA GLY A 33 -17.61 22.68 15.80
C GLY A 33 -16.39 23.54 16.15
N ASP A 34 -15.20 22.95 16.28
CA ASP A 34 -14.01 23.70 16.68
C ASP A 34 -13.18 24.09 15.46
N LYS A 35 -13.10 25.40 15.18
CA LYS A 35 -12.26 25.94 14.10
C LYS A 35 -10.80 25.76 14.49
N VAL A 36 -10.18 24.68 14.03
CA VAL A 36 -8.75 24.39 14.25
C VAL A 36 -7.90 25.55 13.73
N SER A 37 -7.37 26.36 14.65
CA SER A 37 -6.36 27.38 14.35
C SER A 37 -5.00 26.69 14.19
N ALA A 38 -4.72 26.22 12.98
CA ALA A 38 -3.38 25.74 12.66
C ALA A 38 -2.43 26.93 12.54
N ALA A 39 -1.35 26.95 13.33
CA ALA A 39 -0.30 27.98 13.22
C ALA A 39 0.35 28.04 11.83
N LEU A 40 0.32 26.92 11.08
CA LEU A 40 0.72 26.82 9.70
C LEU A 40 -0.23 25.88 8.94
N ARG A 41 -0.81 26.35 7.84
CA ARG A 41 -1.64 25.54 6.94
C ARG A 41 -0.95 25.37 5.60
N LEU A 42 -0.55 24.14 5.30
CA LEU A 42 0.00 23.77 3.99
C LEU A 42 -1.11 23.17 3.13
N ARG A 43 -1.29 23.71 1.92
CA ARG A 43 -2.23 23.17 0.93
C ARG A 43 -1.46 22.79 -0.32
N ILE A 44 -1.47 21.51 -0.64
CA ILE A 44 -0.87 21.00 -1.87
C ILE A 44 -1.86 21.26 -3.01
N GLN A 45 -1.42 21.97 -4.04
CA GLN A 45 -2.23 22.23 -5.23
C GLN A 45 -2.27 21.00 -6.14
N PRO A 46 -3.37 20.75 -6.89
CA PRO A 46 -3.45 19.62 -7.82
C PRO A 46 -2.30 19.56 -8.84
N LYS A 47 -1.79 20.71 -9.27
CA LYS A 47 -0.62 20.79 -10.16
C LYS A 47 0.65 20.19 -9.53
N ALA A 48 0.87 20.42 -8.23
CA ALA A 48 2.00 19.84 -7.51
C ALA A 48 1.86 18.31 -7.40
N VAL A 49 0.64 17.81 -7.25
CA VAL A 49 0.35 16.36 -7.24
C VAL A 49 0.72 15.72 -8.57
N LEU A 50 0.43 16.36 -9.70
CA LEU A 50 0.87 15.88 -11.01
C LEU A 50 2.40 15.80 -11.13
N HIS A 51 3.12 16.75 -10.52
CA HIS A 51 4.57 16.70 -10.48
C HIS A 51 5.10 15.56 -9.59
N PHE A 52 4.45 15.31 -8.45
CA PHE A 52 4.77 14.14 -7.60
C PHE A 52 4.60 12.82 -8.33
N ASN A 53 3.71 12.73 -9.32
CA ASN A 53 3.57 11.54 -10.15
C ASN A 53 4.88 11.18 -10.88
N GLN A 54 5.58 12.18 -11.41
CA GLN A 54 6.85 11.98 -12.12
C GLN A 54 7.94 11.56 -11.14
N ILE A 55 8.07 12.29 -10.02
CA ILE A 55 9.05 12.00 -8.98
C ILE A 55 8.85 10.60 -8.40
N ALA A 56 7.62 10.23 -8.07
CA ALA A 56 7.29 8.92 -7.52
C ALA A 56 7.63 7.81 -8.53
N SER A 57 7.32 8.05 -9.81
CA SER A 57 7.64 7.13 -10.90
C SER A 57 9.14 6.90 -11.06
N ASP A 58 9.95 7.95 -10.95
CA ASP A 58 11.42 7.84 -11.00
C ASP A 58 11.99 7.18 -9.74
N LEU A 59 11.48 7.55 -8.56
CA LEU A 59 11.89 6.92 -7.30
C LEU A 59 11.61 5.42 -7.30
N LEU A 60 10.48 4.97 -7.84
CA LEU A 60 10.21 3.55 -7.96
C LEU A 60 11.20 2.83 -8.87
N VAL A 61 11.66 3.47 -9.95
CA VAL A 61 12.67 2.87 -10.84
C VAL A 61 13.96 2.58 -10.07
N ASP A 62 14.32 3.46 -9.15
CA ASP A 62 15.53 3.30 -8.34
C ASP A 62 15.37 2.29 -7.21
N GLN A 63 14.17 2.22 -6.61
CA GLN A 63 13.91 1.38 -5.43
C GLN A 63 13.47 -0.03 -5.76
N LEU A 64 12.69 -0.26 -6.82
CA LEU A 64 12.13 -1.58 -7.12
C LEU A 64 13.20 -2.66 -7.34
N PRO A 65 14.27 -2.41 -8.11
CA PRO A 65 15.35 -3.39 -8.31
C PRO A 65 16.09 -3.77 -7.01
N ARG A 66 16.02 -2.91 -5.99
CA ARG A 66 16.67 -3.12 -4.68
C ARG A 66 15.79 -3.90 -3.71
N LEU A 67 14.57 -4.27 -4.12
CA LEU A 67 13.63 -4.96 -3.27
C LEU A 67 14.14 -6.38 -2.95
N VAL A 68 14.16 -6.70 -1.65
CA VAL A 68 14.57 -8.02 -1.18
C VAL A 68 13.38 -8.97 -1.24
N ILE A 69 13.43 -9.95 -2.13
CA ILE A 69 12.40 -10.98 -2.23
C ILE A 69 12.73 -12.12 -1.26
N PRO A 70 11.83 -12.45 -0.31
CA PRO A 70 12.09 -13.50 0.66
C PRO A 70 12.18 -14.88 -0.01
N SER A 71 12.92 -15.78 0.62
CA SER A 71 13.02 -17.16 0.14
C SER A 71 11.70 -17.89 0.34
N ILE A 72 11.28 -18.67 -0.65
CA ILE A 72 10.06 -19.48 -0.62
C ILE A 72 10.47 -20.92 -0.32
N ASN A 73 9.91 -21.49 0.74
CA ASN A 73 10.08 -22.89 1.10
C ASN A 73 8.72 -23.59 1.01
N HIS A 74 8.66 -24.71 0.30
CA HIS A 74 7.45 -25.51 0.17
C HIS A 74 7.77 -26.98 0.42
N LYS A 75 7.08 -27.61 1.37
CA LYS A 75 7.19 -29.05 1.63
C LYS A 75 6.13 -29.77 0.79
N LEU A 76 6.56 -30.73 -0.02
CA LEU A 76 5.64 -31.54 -0.82
C LEU A 76 4.91 -32.56 0.08
N PRO A 77 3.64 -32.88 -0.23
CA PRO A 77 2.89 -33.88 0.50
C PRO A 77 3.51 -35.28 0.33
N GLY A 78 3.31 -36.17 1.32
CA GLY A 78 3.76 -37.55 1.24
C GLY A 78 5.27 -37.76 1.37
N ASP A 79 5.97 -36.86 2.06
CA ASP A 79 7.42 -36.91 2.30
C ASP A 79 8.28 -36.92 1.03
N GLN A 80 7.73 -36.40 -0.08
CA GLN A 80 8.38 -36.27 -1.39
C GLN A 80 9.48 -35.19 -1.46
N GLY A 81 9.87 -34.63 -0.30
CA GLY A 81 10.94 -33.65 -0.18
C GLY A 81 10.48 -32.20 0.00
N ILE A 82 11.44 -31.27 -0.15
CA ILE A 82 11.27 -29.83 0.09
C ILE A 82 11.80 -29.05 -1.12
N ILE A 83 10.99 -28.14 -1.64
CA ILE A 83 11.37 -27.17 -2.67
C ILE A 83 11.76 -25.86 -1.96
N ARG A 84 12.96 -25.36 -2.26
CA ARG A 84 13.46 -24.08 -1.74
C ARG A 84 13.91 -23.17 -2.88
N LEU A 85 13.23 -22.04 -3.04
CA LEU A 85 13.65 -20.94 -3.89
C LEU A 85 14.31 -19.88 -3.00
N SER A 86 15.60 -19.65 -3.19
CA SER A 86 16.39 -18.74 -2.35
C SER A 86 17.18 -17.75 -3.19
N ARG A 87 17.55 -16.62 -2.59
CA ARG A 87 18.28 -15.52 -3.26
C ARG A 87 17.56 -15.03 -4.52
N ILE A 88 16.23 -14.88 -4.43
CA ILE A 88 15.42 -14.37 -5.53
C ILE A 88 15.78 -12.90 -5.73
N GLN A 89 16.25 -12.57 -6.92
CA GLN A 89 16.63 -11.22 -7.32
C GLN A 89 15.86 -10.85 -8.59
N LEU A 90 15.57 -9.56 -8.75
CA LEU A 90 14.99 -9.04 -9.96
C LEU A 90 16.07 -8.95 -11.04
N SER A 91 15.91 -9.69 -12.12
CA SER A 91 16.84 -9.71 -13.25
C SER A 91 16.58 -8.54 -14.19
N ARG A 92 15.30 -8.20 -14.39
CA ARG A 92 14.86 -7.15 -15.30
C ARG A 92 13.70 -6.38 -14.70
N PHE A 93 13.77 -5.06 -14.86
CA PHE A 93 12.72 -4.15 -14.47
C PHE A 93 12.40 -3.21 -15.64
N LYS A 94 11.11 -3.12 -15.99
CA LYS A 94 10.60 -2.15 -16.95
C LYS A 94 9.61 -1.22 -16.26
N LYS A 95 9.92 0.07 -16.31
CA LYS A 95 9.08 1.16 -15.81
C LYS A 95 7.65 1.07 -16.37
N ALA A 96 6.67 1.40 -15.54
CA ALA A 96 5.27 1.43 -15.96
C ALA A 96 5.06 2.48 -17.08
N GLN A 97 4.13 2.23 -17.99
CA GLN A 97 3.86 3.13 -19.12
C GLN A 97 2.87 4.23 -18.76
N LEU A 98 1.91 3.92 -17.90
CA LEU A 98 0.88 4.85 -17.47
C LEU A 98 0.95 5.02 -15.95
N HIS A 99 0.98 6.28 -15.53
CA HIS A 99 0.97 6.70 -14.13
C HIS A 99 -0.14 7.73 -13.94
N GLU A 100 -1.15 7.40 -13.14
CA GLU A 100 -2.27 8.28 -12.83
C GLU A 100 -2.30 8.53 -11.33
N ILE A 101 -2.25 9.81 -10.93
CA ILE A 101 -2.37 10.23 -9.54
C ILE A 101 -3.65 11.03 -9.35
N LYS A 102 -4.42 10.70 -8.31
CA LYS A 102 -5.69 11.35 -7.97
C LYS A 102 -5.72 11.68 -6.49
N LEU A 103 -6.30 12.83 -6.17
CA LEU A 103 -6.70 13.18 -4.82
C LEU A 103 -8.12 12.65 -4.62
N ALA A 104 -8.32 11.85 -3.58
CA ALA A 104 -9.62 11.36 -3.15
C ALA A 104 -9.93 11.90 -1.75
N GLU A 105 -11.20 12.18 -1.50
CA GLU A 105 -11.66 12.73 -0.23
C GLU A 105 -11.65 11.66 0.89
N PRO A 106 -11.50 12.06 2.16
CA PRO A 106 -11.21 13.42 2.64
C PRO A 106 -9.72 13.80 2.57
N ASN A 107 -8.78 12.84 2.57
CA ASN A 107 -7.33 13.08 2.54
C ASN A 107 -6.58 11.84 2.02
N ARG A 108 -6.89 11.39 0.80
CA ARG A 108 -6.28 10.19 0.20
C ARG A 108 -5.60 10.54 -1.11
N ILE A 109 -4.41 10.00 -1.32
CA ILE A 109 -3.72 10.05 -2.62
C ILE A 109 -3.82 8.64 -3.20
N ILE A 110 -4.49 8.52 -4.34
CA ILE A 110 -4.58 7.28 -5.08
C ILE A 110 -3.61 7.38 -6.24
N TRP A 111 -2.65 6.46 -6.28
CA TRP A 111 -1.69 6.36 -7.37
C TRP A 111 -1.84 5.01 -8.07
N LYS A 112 -2.08 5.07 -9.38
CA LYS A 112 -2.29 3.90 -10.23
C LYS A 112 -1.21 3.83 -11.28
N MET A 113 -0.58 2.66 -11.37
CA MET A 113 0.42 2.34 -12.40
C MET A 113 -0.06 1.17 -13.24
N GLN A 114 0.23 1.21 -14.54
CA GLN A 114 -0.16 0.15 -15.47
C GLN A 114 1.00 -0.27 -16.38
N ASN A 115 1.03 -1.55 -16.75
CA ASN A 115 2.03 -2.15 -17.63
C ASN A 115 3.46 -2.13 -17.06
N LEU A 116 3.60 -2.28 -15.74
CA LEU A 116 4.89 -2.51 -15.09
C LEU A 116 5.29 -3.98 -15.28
N ASN A 117 6.53 -4.24 -15.69
CA ASN A 117 7.04 -5.59 -15.92
C ASN A 117 8.27 -5.84 -15.06
N VAL A 118 8.27 -6.99 -14.39
CA VAL A 118 9.28 -7.46 -13.45
C VAL A 118 9.57 -8.91 -13.78
N GLY A 119 10.85 -9.26 -13.92
CA GLY A 119 11.29 -10.64 -14.16
C GLY A 119 12.72 -10.88 -13.73
#